data_AF-A0A2H0A518-F1
#
_entry.id   AF-A0A2H0A518-F1
#
_cell.length_a   1.000
_cell.length_b   1.000
_cell.length_c   1.000
_cell.angle_alpha   90.00
_cell.angle_beta   90.00
_cell.angle_gamma   90.00
#
_symmetry.space_group_name_H-M   'P 1'
#
loop_
_entity.id
_entity.type
_entity.pdbx_description
1 polymer ?
#
loop_
_entity_poly.entity_id
_entity_poly.type
_entity_poly.pdbx_seq_one_letter_code
_entity_poly.pdbx_strand_id
1 'polypeptide(L)' 'MGVGAPEDILEAVETGVDMFDCVMPTRHARTGEVFTSNGPLVIRNAPCATDTTPIDAECSCYVCRNYSRA' A
#
# COMPACT_ATOMS: atom_id res chain seq x y z
N MET A 1 19.42 1.35 1.27
CA MET A 1 18.93 0.42 0.23
C MET A 1 18.28 -0.78 0.89
N GLY A 2 17.06 -1.13 0.52
CA GLY A 2 16.27 -2.19 1.17
C GLY A 2 15.34 -1.74 2.30
N VAL A 3 14.98 -0.46 2.36
CA VAL A 3 14.02 0.11 3.33
C VAL A 3 12.76 0.51 2.56
N GLY A 4 11.60 0.05 3.00
CA GLY A 4 10.37 0.20 2.21
C GLY A 4 9.05 0.19 2.96
N ALA A 5 9.04 -0.12 4.26
CA ALA A 5 7.84 0.06 5.05
C ALA A 5 7.57 1.57 5.21
N PRO A 6 6.31 2.03 5.11
CA PRO A 6 6.00 3.46 5.23
C PRO A 6 6.56 4.10 6.51
N GLU A 7 6.46 3.41 7.65
CA GLU A 7 6.99 3.83 8.94
C GLU A 7 8.52 3.97 8.93
N ASP A 8 9.24 2.97 8.42
CA ASP A 8 10.71 3.00 8.34
C ASP A 8 11.22 4.13 7.43
N ILE A 9 10.49 4.43 6.35
CA ILE A 9 10.83 5.54 5.46
C ILE A 9 10.71 6.87 6.22
N LEU A 10 9.67 7.07 7.02
CA LEU A 10 9.49 8.29 7.81
C LEU A 10 10.62 8.46 8.83
N GLU A 11 10.94 7.40 9.59
CA GLU A 11 12.06 7.42 10.55
C GLU A 11 13.41 7.70 9.88
N ALA A 12 13.64 7.11 8.71
CA ALA A 12 14.87 7.33 7.95
C ALA A 12 14.98 8.76 7.39
N VAL A 13 13.85 9.36 6.98
CA VAL A 13 13.81 10.78 6.59
C VAL A 13 14.15 11.67 7.78
N GLU A 14 13.64 11.38 8.98
CA GLU A 14 13.98 12.13 10.21
C GLU A 14 15.47 12.06 10.56
N THR A 15 16.16 11.00 10.13
CA THR A 15 17.61 10.82 10.32
C THR A 15 18.46 11.29 9.14
N GLY A 16 17.86 11.91 8.12
CA GLY A 16 18.56 12.56 7.00
C GLY A 16 18.85 11.66 5.81
N VAL A 17 18.08 10.58 5.62
CA VAL A 17 18.17 9.74 4.41
C VAL A 17 17.27 10.29 3.31
N ASP A 18 17.85 10.56 2.13
CA ASP A 18 17.13 11.22 1.03
C ASP A 18 16.67 10.26 -0.10
N MET A 19 17.13 9.01 -0.12
CA MET A 19 16.84 8.06 -1.20
C MET A 19 16.56 6.65 -0.68
N PHE A 20 15.53 6.01 -1.26
CA PHE A 20 15.03 4.71 -0.87
C PHE A 20 14.75 3.82 -2.07
N ASP A 21 15.03 2.52 -1.91
CA ASP A 21 14.64 1.46 -2.83
C ASP A 21 14.21 0.24 -2.01
N CYS A 22 13.10 -0.39 -2.42
CA CYS A 22 12.65 -1.63 -1.83
C CYS A 22 11.71 -2.39 -2.76
N VAL A 23 11.82 -3.72 -2.75
CA VAL A 23 10.93 -4.61 -3.50
C VAL A 23 9.55 -4.78 -2.86
N MET A 24 9.40 -4.35 -1.59
CA MET A 24 8.25 -4.59 -0.73
C MET A 24 6.91 -4.24 -1.39
N PRO A 25 6.69 -3.05 -2.01
CA PRO A 25 5.40 -2.71 -2.60
C PRO A 25 4.98 -3.71 -3.69
N THR A 26 5.92 -4.11 -4.54
CA THR A 26 5.63 -5.07 -5.62
C THR A 26 5.46 -6.49 -5.10
N ARG A 27 6.21 -6.88 -4.05
CA ARG A 27 6.15 -8.23 -3.47
C ARG A 27 4.82 -8.45 -2.75
N HIS A 28 4.38 -7.49 -1.93
CA HIS A 28 3.11 -7.56 -1.22
C HIS A 28 1.92 -7.55 -2.17
N ALA A 29 1.95 -6.72 -3.22
CA ALA A 29 0.89 -6.70 -4.23
C ALA A 29 0.70 -8.08 -4.90
N ARG A 30 1.79 -8.80 -5.21
CA ARG A 30 1.73 -10.15 -5.79
C ARG A 30 1.11 -11.19 -4.84
N THR A 31 1.24 -10.99 -3.53
CA THR A 31 0.65 -11.87 -2.50
C THR A 31 -0.75 -11.42 -2.06
N GLY A 32 -1.23 -10.26 -2.53
CA GLY A 32 -2.57 -9.74 -2.24
C GLY A 32 -2.64 -8.81 -1.03
N GLU A 33 -1.53 -8.22 -0.61
CA GLU A 33 -1.49 -7.16 0.40
C GLU A 33 -1.12 -5.83 -0.26
N VAL A 34 -1.86 -4.77 0.08
CA VAL A 34 -1.72 -3.43 -0.48
C VAL A 34 -1.63 -2.40 0.64
N PHE A 35 -0.81 -1.37 0.44
CA PHE A 35 -0.72 -0.25 1.39
C PHE A 35 -1.85 0.74 1.15
N THR A 36 -2.45 1.22 2.25
CA THR A 36 -3.48 2.27 2.27
C THR A 36 -3.14 3.31 3.34
N SER A 37 -3.78 4.47 3.31
CA SER A 37 -3.67 5.50 4.37
C SER A 37 -4.00 4.96 5.77
N ASN A 38 -4.82 3.90 5.86
CA ASN A 38 -5.20 3.26 7.12
C ASN A 38 -4.31 2.06 7.50
N GLY A 39 -3.19 1.86 6.80
CA GLY A 39 -2.28 0.73 6.98
C GLY A 39 -2.44 -0.36 5.91
N PRO A 40 -1.78 -1.51 6.09
CA PRO A 40 -1.83 -2.62 5.13
C PRO A 40 -3.21 -3.28 5.09
N LEU A 41 -3.68 -3.56 3.88
CA LEU A 41 -4.94 -4.23 3.60
C LEU A 41 -4.68 -5.52 2.81
N VAL A 42 -5.18 -6.65 3.30
CA VAL A 42 -5.16 -7.91 2.56
C VAL A 42 -6.42 -8.01 1.71
N ILE A 43 -6.30 -7.74 0.40
CA ILE A 43 -7.43 -7.64 -0.54
C ILE A 43 -8.16 -8.97 -0.76
N ARG A 44 -7.51 -10.09 -0.42
CA ARG A 44 -8.06 -11.44 -0.54
C ARG A 44 -8.96 -11.85 0.62
N ASN A 45 -9.07 -11.02 1.67
CA ASN A 45 -9.90 -11.34 2.82
C ASN A 45 -11.39 -11.25 2.46
N ALA A 46 -12.21 -12.12 3.08
CA ALA A 46 -13.64 -12.20 2.83
C ALA A 46 -14.42 -10.86 2.87
N PRO A 47 -14.10 -9.91 3.78
CA PRO A 47 -14.77 -8.60 3.79
C PRO A 47 -14.59 -7.80 2.49
N CYS A 48 -13.46 -7.97 1.79
CA CYS A 48 -13.20 -7.27 0.53
C CYS A 48 -14.05 -7.80 -0.63
N ALA A 49 -14.51 -9.06 -0.57
CA ALA A 49 -15.18 -9.73 -1.69
C ALA A 49 -16.52 -9.10 -2.14
N THR A 50 -17.10 -8.24 -1.31
CA THR A 50 -18.36 -7.52 -1.63
C THR A 50 -18.23 -6.01 -1.42
N ASP A 51 -17.02 -5.54 -1.10
CA ASP A 51 -16.77 -4.13 -0.83
C ASP A 51 -16.57 -3.36 -2.15
N THR A 52 -17.56 -2.54 -2.49
CA THR A 52 -17.59 -1.73 -3.72
C THR A 52 -16.82 -0.41 -3.58
N THR A 53 -16.21 -0.15 -2.42
CA THR A 53 -15.34 1.01 -2.22
C THR A 53 -13.98 0.78 -2.89
N PRO A 54 -13.25 1.86 -3.24
CA PRO A 54 -11.88 1.74 -3.75
C PRO A 54 -10.95 1.11 -2.71
N ILE A 55 -9.78 0.63 -3.14
CA ILE A 55 -8.74 0.11 -2.22
C ILE A 55 -8.45 1.13 -1.11
N ASP A 56 -8.27 2.39 -1.50
CA ASP A 56 -8.06 3.52 -0.60
C ASP A 56 -8.82 4.75 -1.12
N ALA A 57 -9.65 5.34 -0.25
CA ALA A 57 -10.49 6.48 -0.58
C ALA A 57 -9.71 7.79 -0.74
N GLU A 58 -8.52 7.91 -0.14
CA GLU A 58 -7.66 9.09 -0.25
C GLU A 58 -6.69 8.98 -1.44
N CYS A 59 -6.62 7.81 -2.08
CA CYS A 59 -5.69 7.56 -3.17
C CYS A 59 -6.29 7.90 -4.53
N SER A 60 -5.54 8.68 -5.31
CA SER A 60 -5.96 9.16 -6.63
C SER A 60 -5.33 8.39 -7.81
N CYS A 61 -4.79 7.19 -7.57
CA CYS A 61 -4.13 6.40 -8.61
C CYS A 61 -5.14 5.79 -9.61
N TYR A 62 -4.64 5.25 -10.73
CA TYR A 62 -5.48 4.60 -11.74
C TYR A 62 -6.34 3.47 -11.13
N VAL A 63 -5.79 2.64 -10.24
CA VAL A 63 -6.52 1.50 -9.68
C VAL A 63 -7.67 1.96 -8.78
N CYS A 64 -7.41 2.84 -7.81
CA CYS A 64 -8.44 3.34 -6.90
C CYS A 64 -9.55 4.14 -7.60
N ARG A 65 -9.29 4.69 -8.79
CA ARG A 65 -10.32 5.41 -9.58
C ARG A 65 -11.21 4.50 -10.43
N ASN A 66 -10.75 3.30 -10.76
CA ASN A 66 -11.42 2.45 -11.75
C ASN A 66 -11.87 1.08 -11.21
N TYR A 67 -11.38 0.67 -10.04
CA TYR A 67 -11.66 -0.65 -9.46
C TYR A 67 -12.06 -0.57 -7.98
N SER A 68 -12.97 -1.45 -7.58
CA SER A 68 -13.35 -1.71 -6.20
C SER A 68 -12.41 -2.71 -5.53
N ARG A 69 -12.60 -2.92 -4.23
CA ARG A 69 -11.95 -4.01 -3.47
C ARG A 69 -12.50 -5.39 -3.83
N ALA A 70 -13.77 -5.46 -4.20
CA ALA A 70 -14.44 -6.64 -4.75
C ALA A 70 -14.02 -6.94 -6.19
#